data_AF-A0A2T7A5G1-F1
#
_entry.id   AF-A0A2T7A5G1-F1
#
_cell.length_a   1.000
_cell.length_b   1.000
_cell.length_c   1.000
_cell.angle_alpha   90.00
_cell.angle_beta   90.00
_cell.angle_gamma   90.00
#
_symmetry.space_group_name_H-M   'P 1'
#
loop_
_entity.id
_entity.type
_entity.pdbx_description
1 polymer ?
#
loop_
_entity_poly.entity_id
_entity_poly.type
_entity_poly.pdbx_seq_one_letter_code
_entity_poly.pdbx_strand_id
1 'polypeptide(L)'
;AGLCVGGYNIDSTGAKSTAMYKLVEKLLAEGVPVDGIGVQAHLIVGNVSSTLQTNWERFTSLGVDIAITELDIRMTLPVDEAKLAQQAEDYKKVVTACVNVERCVGITVWDYIDKYSWIPGFFPGQGAALPWDKDFTVKPAYEAIATALA
;
A
#
# COMPACT_ATOMS: atom_id res chain seq x y z
N ALA A 1 4.48 -0.83 21.98
CA ALA A 1 5.09 -0.27 20.75
C ALA A 1 5.90 -1.40 20.15
N GLY A 2 5.63 -1.76 18.89
CA GLY A 2 6.40 -2.78 18.17
C GLY A 2 7.43 -2.14 17.23
N LEU A 3 8.53 -2.83 16.99
CA LEU A 3 9.58 -2.46 16.04
C LEU A 3 9.26 -3.04 14.66
N CYS A 4 9.06 -2.16 13.68
CA CYS A 4 8.84 -2.55 12.29
C CYS A 4 10.02 -2.20 11.39
N VAL A 5 10.31 -3.06 10.41
CA VAL A 5 11.24 -2.76 9.31
C VAL A 5 10.42 -2.30 8.09
N GLY A 6 10.63 -1.07 7.63
CA GLY A 6 9.85 -0.45 6.56
C GLY A 6 10.53 -0.41 5.19
N GLY A 7 9.76 -0.37 4.10
CA GLY A 7 10.27 -0.04 2.77
C GLY A 7 9.21 0.13 1.67
N TYR A 8 9.56 0.84 0.60
CA TYR A 8 8.82 0.88 -0.68
C TYR A 8 9.21 -0.26 -1.62
N ASN A 9 8.36 -0.58 -2.60
CA ASN A 9 8.58 -1.59 -3.64
C ASN A 9 8.84 -2.99 -3.07
N ILE A 10 8.26 -3.28 -1.90
CA ILE A 10 8.27 -4.61 -1.26
C ILE A 10 6.87 -5.19 -1.13
N ASP A 11 5.87 -4.46 -1.66
CA ASP A 11 4.44 -4.73 -1.55
C ASP A 11 4.05 -6.02 -2.30
N SER A 12 4.72 -6.29 -3.42
CA SER A 12 4.54 -7.47 -4.26
C SER A 12 5.74 -8.42 -4.20
N THR A 13 5.57 -9.64 -4.72
CA THR A 13 6.71 -10.53 -4.96
C THR A 13 7.73 -9.88 -5.91
N GLY A 14 9.02 -10.08 -5.63
CA GLY A 14 10.11 -9.48 -6.42
C GLY A 14 11.43 -9.45 -5.64
N ALA A 15 12.51 -9.07 -6.31
CA ALA A 15 13.86 -9.13 -5.73
C ALA A 15 14.02 -8.33 -4.43
N LYS A 16 13.46 -7.10 -4.37
CA LYS A 16 13.53 -6.26 -3.16
C LYS A 16 12.70 -6.84 -2.02
N SER A 17 11.50 -7.34 -2.31
CA SER A 17 10.67 -8.05 -1.32
C SER A 17 11.37 -9.31 -0.80
N THR A 18 12.00 -10.10 -1.67
CA THR A 18 12.79 -11.28 -1.26
C THR A 18 13.97 -10.89 -0.37
N ALA A 19 14.66 -9.79 -0.68
CA ALA A 19 15.72 -9.27 0.17
C ALA A 19 15.21 -8.83 1.54
N MET A 20 14.05 -8.15 1.60
CA MET A 20 13.39 -7.78 2.85
C MET A 20 13.03 -9.00 3.70
N TYR A 21 12.44 -10.04 3.08
CA TYR A 21 12.13 -11.29 3.77
C TYR A 21 13.38 -11.91 4.41
N LYS A 22 14.47 -12.03 3.63
CA LYS A 22 15.73 -12.61 4.12
C LYS A 22 16.37 -11.77 5.22
N LEU A 23 16.24 -10.44 5.14
CA LEU A 23 16.71 -9.54 6.18
C LEU A 23 15.96 -9.79 7.48
N VAL A 24 14.63 -9.83 7.44
CA VAL A 24 13.80 -10.05 8.64
C VAL A 24 14.01 -11.45 9.22
N GLU A 25 14.06 -12.48 8.37
CA GLU A 25 14.41 -13.84 8.78
C GLU A 25 15.76 -13.90 9.52
N LYS A 26 16.78 -13.24 8.97
CA LYS A 26 18.10 -13.14 9.60
C LYS A 26 18.04 -12.42 10.94
N LEU A 27 17.36 -11.27 11.01
CA LEU A 27 17.24 -10.48 12.25
C LEU A 27 16.55 -11.28 13.36
N LEU A 28 15.47 -11.99 13.01
CA LEU A 28 14.77 -12.88 13.94
C LEU A 28 15.68 -14.02 14.43
N ALA A 29 16.46 -14.64 13.53
CA ALA A 29 17.42 -15.69 13.88
C ALA A 29 18.56 -15.17 14.79
N GLU A 30 18.90 -13.88 14.70
CA GLU A 30 19.87 -13.20 15.56
C GLU A 30 19.26 -12.71 16.89
N GLY A 31 17.97 -12.98 17.14
CA GLY A 31 17.27 -12.59 18.37
C GLY A 31 16.83 -11.12 18.42
N VAL A 32 16.85 -10.42 17.28
CA VAL A 32 16.34 -9.04 17.19
C VAL A 32 14.81 -9.07 17.24
N PRO A 33 14.16 -8.27 18.12
CA PRO A 33 12.71 -8.28 18.27
C PRO A 33 12.05 -7.47 17.14
N VAL A 34 11.96 -8.07 15.94
CA VAL A 34 11.19 -7.49 14.84
C VAL A 34 9.73 -7.92 14.97
N ASP A 35 8.85 -6.96 15.20
CA ASP A 35 7.41 -7.22 15.40
C ASP A 35 6.64 -7.19 14.07
N GLY A 36 7.12 -6.43 13.08
CA GLY A 36 6.40 -6.25 11.82
C GLY A 36 7.22 -5.75 10.63
N ILE A 37 6.60 -5.80 9.47
CA ILE A 37 7.09 -5.19 8.22
C ILE A 37 6.13 -4.09 7.79
N GLY A 38 6.67 -2.90 7.55
CA GLY A 38 5.92 -1.77 6.99
C GLY A 38 6.08 -1.73 5.47
N VAL A 39 4.99 -1.89 4.73
CA VAL A 39 4.99 -1.75 3.26
C VAL A 39 4.40 -0.38 2.92
N GLN A 40 5.16 0.46 2.23
CA GLN A 40 4.72 1.84 1.96
C GLN A 40 3.53 1.87 0.99
N ALA A 41 3.49 1.01 -0.02
CA ALA A 41 2.42 0.94 -1.02
C ALA A 41 2.20 2.24 -1.82
N HIS A 42 3.27 2.84 -2.32
CA HIS A 42 3.21 3.88 -3.36
C HIS A 42 3.03 3.25 -4.75
N LEU A 43 1.78 3.12 -5.18
CA LEU A 43 1.39 2.35 -6.35
C LEU A 43 1.01 3.24 -7.54
N ILE A 44 0.72 2.61 -8.67
CA ILE A 44 0.34 3.27 -9.93
C ILE A 44 -0.95 2.65 -10.42
N VAL A 45 -1.90 3.48 -10.83
CA VAL A 45 -3.18 3.06 -11.40
C VAL A 45 -2.95 2.09 -12.57
N GLY A 46 -3.63 0.95 -12.55
CA GLY A 46 -3.53 -0.13 -13.53
C GLY A 46 -2.32 -1.06 -13.37
N ASN A 47 -1.42 -0.79 -12.43
CA ASN A 47 -0.19 -1.57 -12.23
C ASN A 47 -0.09 -2.20 -10.82
N VAL A 48 -1.20 -2.25 -10.07
CA VAL A 48 -1.23 -2.95 -8.77
C VAL A 48 -1.06 -4.45 -9.00
N SER A 49 0.00 -5.03 -8.45
CA SER A 49 0.31 -6.46 -8.62
C SER A 49 -0.82 -7.36 -8.10
N SER A 50 -1.05 -8.51 -8.74
CA SER A 50 -1.92 -9.58 -8.20
C SER A 50 -1.28 -10.36 -7.05
N THR A 51 0.03 -10.17 -6.79
CA THR A 51 0.79 -10.96 -5.82
C THR A 51 0.88 -10.34 -4.43
N LEU A 52 0.12 -9.27 -4.14
CA LEU A 52 0.15 -8.58 -2.84
C LEU A 52 -0.14 -9.53 -1.69
N GLN A 53 -1.30 -10.19 -1.70
CA GLN A 53 -1.72 -11.10 -0.63
C GLN A 53 -0.69 -12.22 -0.41
N THR A 54 -0.30 -12.94 -1.45
CA THR A 54 0.70 -14.01 -1.35
C THR A 54 2.05 -13.52 -0.82
N ASN A 55 2.44 -12.30 -1.17
CA ASN A 55 3.67 -11.71 -0.67
C ASN A 55 3.59 -11.34 0.82
N TRP A 56 2.43 -10.85 1.26
CA TRP A 56 2.17 -10.49 2.65
C TRP A 56 2.02 -11.74 3.53
N GLU A 57 1.34 -12.79 3.04
CA GLU A 57 1.32 -14.12 3.67
C GLU A 57 2.75 -14.67 3.84
N ARG A 58 3.63 -14.46 2.83
CA ARG A 58 5.05 -14.84 2.92
C ARG A 58 5.78 -14.07 4.01
N PHE A 59 5.49 -12.79 4.22
CA PHE A 59 6.09 -12.05 5.33
C PHE A 59 5.56 -12.54 6.68
N THR A 60 4.25 -12.72 6.79
CA THR A 60 3.63 -13.13 8.06
C THR A 60 3.98 -14.57 8.45
N SER A 61 4.43 -15.42 7.51
CA SER A 61 4.93 -16.76 7.83
C SER A 61 6.24 -16.74 8.64
N LEU A 62 6.92 -15.60 8.75
CA LEU A 62 8.05 -15.40 9.67
C LEU A 62 7.62 -15.14 11.11
N GLY A 63 6.31 -15.05 11.37
CA GLY A 63 5.80 -14.73 12.70
C GLY A 63 5.77 -13.23 13.02
N VAL A 64 5.84 -12.37 12.01
CA VAL A 64 5.73 -10.90 12.14
C VAL A 64 4.41 -10.39 11.56
N ASP A 65 3.99 -9.20 12.00
CA ASP A 65 2.84 -8.51 11.42
C ASP A 65 3.22 -7.78 10.12
N ILE A 66 2.21 -7.37 9.37
CA ILE A 66 2.37 -6.44 8.25
C ILE A 66 1.46 -5.23 8.43
N ALA A 67 1.94 -4.06 8.08
CA ALA A 67 1.14 -2.85 8.02
C ALA A 67 1.40 -2.14 6.69
N ILE A 68 0.32 -1.69 6.04
CA ILE A 68 0.43 -0.74 4.93
C ILE A 68 0.58 0.65 5.54
N THR A 69 1.67 1.35 5.25
CA THR A 69 2.05 2.56 6.00
C THR A 69 1.87 3.88 5.24
N GLU A 70 1.88 3.88 3.91
CA GLU A 70 1.94 5.10 3.09
C GLU A 70 1.14 4.99 1.79
N LEU A 71 -0.05 4.37 1.83
CA LEU A 71 -0.81 4.03 0.63
C LEU A 71 -1.19 5.28 -0.17
N ASP A 72 -0.75 5.30 -1.42
CA ASP A 72 -1.25 6.18 -2.48
C ASP A 72 -1.20 5.43 -3.83
N ILE A 73 -2.12 5.75 -4.76
CA ILE A 73 -2.18 5.10 -6.07
C ILE A 73 -2.26 6.16 -7.17
N ARG A 74 -1.12 6.65 -7.63
CA ARG A 74 -1.06 7.78 -8.57
C ARG A 74 -1.48 7.42 -9.99
N MET A 75 -1.96 8.41 -10.73
CA MET A 75 -2.24 8.31 -12.16
C MET A 75 -1.51 9.39 -12.96
N THR A 76 -1.32 9.14 -14.26
CA THR A 76 -0.91 10.17 -15.22
C THR A 76 -2.05 11.15 -15.44
N LEU A 77 -1.78 12.45 -15.24
CA LEU A 77 -2.73 13.54 -15.47
C LEU A 77 -2.92 13.81 -16.99
N PRO A 78 -4.08 14.36 -17.42
CA PRO A 78 -5.23 14.76 -16.61
C PRO A 78 -6.04 13.58 -16.06
N VAL A 79 -6.83 13.85 -15.03
CA VAL A 79 -7.81 12.91 -14.47
C VAL A 79 -8.90 12.66 -15.52
N ASP A 80 -9.32 11.40 -15.64
CA ASP A 80 -10.50 11.00 -16.40
C ASP A 80 -11.27 9.90 -15.66
N GLU A 81 -12.52 9.67 -16.06
CA GLU A 81 -13.44 8.74 -15.37
C GLU A 81 -12.92 7.29 -15.39
N ALA A 82 -12.25 6.87 -16.48
CA ALA A 82 -11.71 5.53 -16.60
C ALA A 82 -10.56 5.30 -15.60
N LYS A 83 -9.66 6.28 -15.45
CA LYS A 83 -8.58 6.23 -14.44
C LYS A 83 -9.13 6.26 -13.01
N LEU A 84 -10.19 7.03 -12.74
CA LEU A 84 -10.83 7.04 -11.42
C LEU A 84 -11.49 5.70 -11.09
N ALA A 85 -12.17 5.08 -12.06
CA ALA A 85 -12.75 3.76 -11.89
C ALA A 85 -11.66 2.70 -11.67
N GLN A 86 -10.59 2.71 -12.46
CA GLN A 86 -9.46 1.79 -12.26
C GLN A 86 -8.77 2.02 -10.91
N GLN A 87 -8.59 3.27 -10.49
CA GLN A 87 -8.05 3.60 -9.18
C GLN A 87 -8.91 3.03 -8.06
N ALA A 88 -10.24 3.08 -8.18
CA ALA A 88 -11.14 2.48 -7.20
C ALA A 88 -10.95 0.96 -7.09
N GLU A 89 -10.87 0.25 -8.21
CA GLU A 89 -10.59 -1.19 -8.22
C GLU A 89 -9.21 -1.51 -7.64
N ASP A 90 -8.22 -0.68 -7.91
CA ASP A 90 -6.86 -0.83 -7.37
C ASP A 90 -6.82 -0.64 -5.85
N TYR A 91 -7.50 0.39 -5.32
CA TYR A 91 -7.65 0.59 -3.87
C TYR A 91 -8.38 -0.58 -3.21
N LYS A 92 -9.50 -1.02 -3.79
CA LYS A 92 -10.25 -2.19 -3.33
C LYS A 92 -9.35 -3.41 -3.25
N LYS A 93 -8.58 -3.68 -4.30
CA LYS A 93 -7.65 -4.81 -4.38
C LYS A 93 -6.60 -4.78 -3.28
N VAL A 94 -5.99 -3.62 -3.01
CA VAL A 94 -4.99 -3.47 -1.94
C VAL A 94 -5.61 -3.70 -0.56
N VAL A 95 -6.77 -3.09 -0.29
CA VAL A 95 -7.46 -3.21 1.00
C VAL A 95 -7.93 -4.64 1.23
N THR A 96 -8.58 -5.27 0.25
CA THR A 96 -9.01 -6.68 0.32
C THR A 96 -7.82 -7.61 0.55
N ALA A 97 -6.68 -7.39 -0.10
CA ALA A 97 -5.49 -8.19 0.13
C ALA A 97 -5.00 -8.10 1.58
N CYS A 98 -5.15 -6.95 2.25
CA CYS A 98 -4.73 -6.77 3.64
C CYS A 98 -5.75 -7.43 4.57
N VAL A 99 -7.04 -7.18 4.36
CA VAL A 99 -8.14 -7.82 5.12
C VAL A 99 -8.06 -9.35 5.07
N ASN A 100 -7.62 -9.94 3.96
CA ASN A 100 -7.46 -11.39 3.81
C ASN A 100 -6.23 -11.97 4.53
N VAL A 101 -5.30 -11.13 5.01
CA VAL A 101 -4.11 -11.58 5.74
C VAL A 101 -4.32 -11.30 7.21
N GLU A 102 -4.50 -12.37 8.01
CA GLU A 102 -4.84 -12.29 9.44
C GLU A 102 -3.92 -11.36 10.25
N ARG A 103 -2.63 -11.30 9.89
CA ARG A 103 -1.63 -10.46 10.54
C ARG A 103 -1.37 -9.13 9.83
N CYS A 104 -2.25 -8.72 8.91
CA CYS A 104 -2.25 -7.35 8.40
C CYS A 104 -2.99 -6.45 9.38
N VAL A 105 -2.24 -5.67 10.15
CA VAL A 105 -2.77 -4.98 11.34
C VAL A 105 -3.24 -3.56 11.07
N GLY A 106 -3.07 -3.05 9.85
CA GLY A 106 -3.56 -1.71 9.53
C GLY A 106 -3.15 -1.20 8.16
N ILE A 107 -3.86 -0.15 7.75
CA ILE A 107 -3.66 0.59 6.51
C ILE A 107 -3.62 2.07 6.85
N THR A 108 -2.55 2.75 6.44
CA THR A 108 -2.40 4.19 6.51
C THR A 108 -2.23 4.74 5.09
N VAL A 109 -3.07 5.70 4.73
CA VAL A 109 -2.92 6.47 3.48
C VAL A 109 -1.93 7.62 3.69
N TRP A 110 -1.14 7.95 2.67
CA TRP A 110 -0.09 8.99 2.79
C TRP A 110 -0.66 10.39 2.55
N ASP A 111 -1.24 10.94 3.63
CA ASP A 111 -2.26 12.00 3.59
C ASP A 111 -3.60 11.43 3.06
N TYR A 112 -4.65 12.24 2.99
CA TYR A 112 -5.97 11.80 2.54
C TYR A 112 -6.51 12.61 1.36
N ILE A 113 -5.95 13.79 1.08
CA ILE A 113 -6.45 14.72 0.05
C ILE A 113 -5.41 15.05 -1.02
N ASP A 114 -5.82 15.00 -2.28
CA ASP A 114 -4.96 15.29 -3.45
C ASP A 114 -4.30 16.68 -3.39
N LYS A 115 -4.89 17.64 -2.66
CA LYS A 115 -4.36 18.99 -2.46
C LYS A 115 -2.97 19.04 -1.83
N TYR A 116 -2.69 18.12 -0.89
CA TYR A 116 -1.45 18.10 -0.12
C TYR A 116 -0.57 16.88 -0.41
N SER A 117 -0.99 16.05 -1.36
CA SER A 117 -0.19 14.91 -1.83
C SER A 117 1.20 15.36 -2.28
N TRP A 118 2.21 14.62 -1.83
CA TRP A 118 3.60 14.78 -2.27
C TRP A 118 3.84 14.42 -3.75
N ILE A 119 2.93 13.64 -4.36
CA ILE A 119 3.10 13.03 -5.68
C ILE A 119 3.39 14.06 -6.78
N PRO A 120 2.65 15.18 -6.93
CA PRO A 120 2.93 16.12 -8.02
C PRO A 120 4.30 16.81 -7.90
N GLY A 121 4.82 16.97 -6.67
CA GLY A 121 6.14 17.55 -6.43
C GLY A 121 7.29 16.59 -6.74
N PHE A 122 7.09 15.29 -6.54
CA PHE A 122 8.12 14.26 -6.77
C PHE A 122 8.05 13.63 -8.17
N PHE A 123 6.84 13.45 -8.71
CA PHE A 123 6.57 12.84 -10.01
C PHE A 123 5.84 13.83 -10.93
N PRO A 124 6.56 14.67 -11.70
CA PRO A 124 5.95 15.61 -12.63
C PRO A 124 4.96 14.94 -13.59
N GLY A 125 3.76 15.49 -13.72
CA GLY A 125 2.69 14.95 -14.55
C GLY A 125 1.89 13.78 -13.94
N GLN A 126 2.23 13.37 -12.71
CA GLN A 126 1.44 12.41 -11.94
C GLN A 126 0.68 13.11 -10.81
N GLY A 127 -0.43 12.53 -10.37
CA GLY A 127 -1.20 13.07 -9.25
C GLY A 127 -2.47 12.28 -9.00
N ALA A 128 -3.45 12.97 -8.41
CA ALA A 128 -4.77 12.44 -8.10
C ALA A 128 -4.73 11.07 -7.40
N ALA A 129 -3.81 10.89 -6.44
CA ALA A 129 -3.45 9.58 -5.90
C ALA A 129 -4.28 9.14 -4.68
N LEU A 130 -5.01 10.07 -4.04
CA LEU A 130 -5.66 9.88 -2.74
C LEU A 130 -7.20 9.80 -2.85
N PRO A 131 -7.93 9.39 -1.81
CA PRO A 131 -9.38 9.17 -1.92
C PRO A 131 -10.23 10.46 -1.92
N TRP A 132 -9.65 11.62 -1.62
CA TRP A 132 -10.30 12.93 -1.78
C TRP A 132 -9.59 13.77 -2.83
N ASP A 133 -10.37 14.46 -3.67
CA ASP A 133 -9.82 15.39 -4.65
C ASP A 133 -9.34 16.70 -4.01
N LYS A 134 -8.72 17.57 -4.81
CA LYS A 134 -8.12 18.82 -4.32
C LYS A 134 -9.13 19.80 -3.69
N ASP A 135 -10.42 19.61 -3.95
CA ASP A 135 -11.53 20.46 -3.50
C ASP A 135 -12.33 19.81 -2.35
N PHE A 136 -11.78 18.77 -1.70
CA PHE A 136 -12.37 18.01 -0.59
C PHE A 136 -13.58 17.16 -0.98
N THR A 137 -13.76 16.84 -2.27
CA THR A 137 -14.81 15.92 -2.72
C THR A 137 -14.30 14.49 -2.68
N VAL A 138 -15.12 13.57 -2.19
CA VAL A 138 -14.82 12.13 -2.20
C VAL A 138 -14.69 11.62 -3.64
N LYS A 139 -13.68 10.80 -3.89
CA LYS A 139 -13.48 10.09 -5.16
C LYS A 139 -14.02 8.66 -5.06
N PRO A 140 -14.25 7.97 -6.19
CA PRO A 140 -14.66 6.56 -6.19
C PRO A 140 -13.77 5.63 -5.35
N ALA A 141 -12.49 5.97 -5.19
CA ALA A 141 -11.56 5.25 -4.32
C ALA A 141 -12.02 5.20 -2.85
N TYR A 142 -12.68 6.23 -2.33
CA TYR A 142 -13.19 6.24 -0.95
C TYR A 142 -14.23 5.13 -0.73
N GLU A 143 -15.22 5.06 -1.61
CA GLU A 143 -16.29 4.04 -1.54
C GLU A 143 -15.74 2.62 -1.74
N ALA A 144 -14.75 2.47 -2.61
CA ALA A 144 -14.05 1.21 -2.81
C ALA A 144 -13.30 0.73 -1.55
N ILE A 145 -12.62 1.64 -0.83
CA ILE A 145 -11.98 1.35 0.45
C ILE A 145 -13.04 0.93 1.48
N ALA A 146 -14.12 1.71 1.62
CA ALA A 146 -15.19 1.43 2.58
C ALA A 146 -15.83 0.05 2.32
N THR A 147 -16.11 -0.27 1.05
CA THR A 147 -16.67 -1.57 0.65
C THR A 147 -15.72 -2.73 0.96
N ALA A 148 -14.41 -2.54 0.81
CA ALA A 148 -13.42 -3.58 1.08
C ALA A 148 -13.20 -3.85 2.58
N LEU A 149 -13.60 -2.91 3.44
CA LEU A 149 -13.52 -3.03 4.91
C LEU A 149 -14.80 -3.57 5.56
N ALA A 150 -15.91 -3.64 4.82
CA ALA A 150 -17.21 -4.09 5.29
C ALA A 150 -17.35 -5.62 5.26
#